data_AF-A0A4U8SYV5-F1
#
_entry.id   AF-A0A4U8SYV5-F1
#
_cell.length_a   1.000
_cell.length_b   1.000
_cell.length_c   1.000
_cell.angle_alpha   90.00
_cell.angle_beta   90.00
_cell.angle_gamma   90.00
#
_symmetry.space_group_name_H-M   'P 1'
#
loop_
_entity.id
_entity.type
_entity.pdbx_description
1 polymer ?
#
loop_
_entity_poly.entity_id
_entity_poly.type
_entity_poly.pdbx_seq_one_letter_code
_entity_poly.pdbx_strand_id
1 'polypeptide(L)'
;MFHFTISVGNFIVKLCYVLSLVGAVIYGIGLMSIGDILVGLIGIVAGILLVILAFYLLFIIIDIRQQLVNLNAKLDKKENKENL
;
A
#
# COMPACT_ATOMS: atom_id res chain seq x y z
N MET A 1 15.54 -3.47 16.64
CA MET A 1 15.67 -2.57 15.48
C MET A 1 14.66 -2.92 14.37
N PHE A 2 14.61 -4.16 13.88
CA PHE A 2 13.64 -4.61 12.85
C PHE A 2 12.16 -4.30 13.16
N HIS A 3 11.70 -4.51 14.40
CA HIS A 3 10.31 -4.20 14.80
C HIS A 3 9.95 -2.71 14.70
N PHE A 4 10.92 -1.80 14.94
CA PHE A 4 10.71 -0.37 14.86
C PHE A 4 10.63 0.09 13.40
N THR A 5 11.52 -0.43 12.54
CA THR A 5 11.52 -0.17 11.09
C THR A 5 10.24 -0.65 10.41
N ILE A 6 9.71 -1.83 10.79
CA ILE A 6 8.43 -2.34 10.26
C ILE A 6 7.25 -1.47 10.73
N SER A 7 7.27 -0.99 11.98
CA SER A 7 6.24 -0.10 12.52
C SER A 7 6.21 1.26 11.81
N VAL A 8 7.38 1.87 11.61
CA VAL A 8 7.52 3.15 10.90
C VAL A 8 7.16 3.00 9.42
N GLY A 9 7.54 1.89 8.78
CA GLY A 9 7.14 1.60 7.40
C GLY A 9 5.62 1.52 7.22
N ASN A 10 4.91 0.83 8.12
CA ASN A 10 3.46 0.76 8.10
C ASN A 10 2.80 2.13 8.32
N PHE A 11 3.39 2.95 9.20
CA PHE A 11 2.93 4.32 9.43
C PHE A 11 3.07 5.20 8.18
N ILE A 12 4.22 5.15 7.50
CA ILE A 12 4.46 5.91 6.26
C ILE A 12 3.48 5.49 5.16
N VAL A 13 3.26 4.18 4.99
CA VAL A 13 2.32 3.66 3.97
C VAL A 13 0.90 4.15 4.26
N LYS A 14 0.45 4.11 5.52
CA LYS A 14 -0.86 4.66 5.92
C LYS A 14 -0.97 6.16 5.68
N LEU A 15 0.08 6.92 6.02
CA LEU A 15 0.11 8.36 5.82
C LEU A 15 0.05 8.71 4.32
N CYS A 16 0.82 8.01 3.49
CA CYS A 16 0.74 8.12 2.03
C CYS A 16 -0.66 7.78 1.51
N TYR A 17 -1.30 6.73 2.00
CA TYR A 17 -2.66 6.36 1.60
C TYR A 17 -3.66 7.48 1.87
N VAL A 18 -3.62 8.06 3.08
CA VAL A 18 -4.49 9.19 3.45
C VAL A 18 -4.21 10.40 2.57
N LEU A 19 -2.95 10.74 2.33
CA LEU A 19 -2.58 11.86 1.45
C LEU A 19 -3.02 11.64 0.01
N SER A 20 -2.92 10.41 -0.51
CA SER A 20 -3.40 10.06 -1.85
C SER A 20 -4.91 10.18 -1.99
N LEU A 21 -5.67 9.78 -0.98
CA LEU A 21 -7.13 9.97 -0.97
C LEU A 21 -7.51 11.44 -0.96
N VAL A 22 -6.85 12.25 -0.12
CA VAL A 22 -7.06 13.71 -0.09
C VAL A 22 -6.73 14.32 -1.46
N GLY A 23 -5.62 13.90 -2.07
CA GLY A 23 -5.23 14.33 -3.41
C GLY A 23 -6.27 14.00 -4.48
N ALA A 24 -6.84 12.79 -4.46
CA ALA A 24 -7.90 12.39 -5.40
C ALA A 24 -9.16 13.26 -5.25
N VAL A 25 -9.54 13.60 -4.01
CA VAL A 25 -10.68 14.49 -3.75
C VAL A 25 -10.40 15.90 -4.25
N ILE A 26 -9.23 16.48 -3.94
CA ILE A 26 -8.85 17.82 -4.40
C ILE A 26 -8.82 17.88 -5.92
N TYR A 27 -8.22 16.87 -6.57
CA TYR A 27 -8.16 16.78 -8.02
C TYR A 27 -9.55 16.75 -8.65
N GLY A 28 -10.45 15.93 -8.12
CA GLY A 28 -11.82 15.85 -8.61
C GLY A 28 -12.62 17.14 -8.41
N ILE A 29 -12.44 17.85 -7.28
CA ILE A 29 -13.02 19.19 -7.06
C ILE A 29 -12.46 20.19 -8.08
N GLY A 30 -11.15 20.13 -8.37
CA GLY A 30 -10.52 20.96 -9.40
C GLY A 30 -11.12 20.73 -10.79
N LEU A 31 -11.41 19.46 -11.14
CA LEU A 31 -12.10 19.12 -12.38
C LEU A 31 -13.54 19.66 -12.43
N MET A 32 -14.27 19.68 -11.31
CA MET A 32 -15.61 20.28 -11.24
C MET A 32 -15.58 21.80 -11.47
N SER A 33 -14.49 22.47 -11.11
CA SER A 33 -14.33 23.92 -11.30
C SER A 33 -14.12 24.30 -12.78
N ILE A 34 -13.50 23.41 -13.56
CA ILE A 34 -13.10 23.67 -14.95
C ILE A 34 -14.10 23.08 -15.96
N GLY A 35 -14.81 22.01 -15.59
CA GLY A 35 -15.75 21.30 -16.45
C GLY A 35 -17.08 21.02 -15.76
N ASP A 36 -17.75 19.94 -16.19
CA ASP A 36 -19.01 19.52 -15.59
C ASP A 36 -18.81 18.85 -14.23
N ILE A 37 -19.75 19.12 -13.31
CA ILE A 37 -19.81 18.48 -11.99
C ILE A 37 -19.78 16.95 -12.12
N LEU A 38 -20.44 16.39 -13.15
CA LEU A 38 -20.46 14.96 -13.43
C LEU A 38 -19.06 14.40 -13.71
N VAL A 39 -18.24 15.12 -14.49
CA VAL A 39 -16.87 14.71 -14.84
C VAL A 39 -15.98 14.72 -13.60
N GLY A 40 -16.09 15.75 -12.78
CA GLY A 40 -15.35 15.82 -11.53
C GLY A 40 -15.76 14.71 -10.55
N LEU A 41 -17.06 14.38 -10.47
CA LEU A 41 -17.55 13.30 -9.60
C LEU A 41 -17.02 11.93 -10.05
N ILE A 42 -17.05 11.66 -11.36
CA ILE A 42 -16.45 10.45 -11.94
C ILE A 42 -14.93 10.42 -11.65
N GLY A 43 -14.25 11.56 -11.74
CA GLY A 43 -12.84 11.69 -11.40
C GLY A 43 -12.53 11.34 -9.94
N ILE A 44 -13.37 11.76 -8.99
CA ILE A 44 -13.23 11.39 -7.56
C ILE A 44 -13.40 9.88 -7.40
N VAL A 45 -14.48 9.31 -7.92
CA VAL A 45 -14.78 7.88 -7.76
C VAL A 45 -13.69 7.02 -8.39
N ALA A 46 -13.29 7.34 -9.63
CA ALA A 46 -12.21 6.64 -10.32
C ALA A 46 -10.86 6.80 -9.61
N GLY A 47 -10.53 8.01 -9.15
CA GLY A 47 -9.30 8.29 -8.39
C GLY A 47 -9.23 7.50 -7.09
N ILE A 48 -10.31 7.47 -6.31
CA ILE A 48 -10.38 6.69 -5.06
C ILE A 48 -10.21 5.20 -5.34
N LEU A 49 -10.91 4.66 -6.35
CA LEU A 49 -10.78 3.25 -6.75
C LEU A 49 -9.34 2.90 -7.13
N LEU A 50 -8.68 3.78 -7.90
CA LEU A 50 -7.30 3.57 -8.35
C LEU A 50 -6.32 3.61 -7.19
N VAL A 51 -6.50 4.55 -6.24
CA VAL A 51 -5.70 4.60 -5.00
C VAL A 51 -5.88 3.32 -4.19
N ILE A 52 -7.11 2.84 -3.99
CA ILE A 52 -7.37 1.60 -3.26
C ILE A 52 -6.66 0.42 -3.94
N LEU A 53 -6.79 0.30 -5.27
CA LEU A 53 -6.18 -0.79 -6.03
C LEU A 53 -4.65 -0.77 -5.95
N ALA A 54 -4.04 0.42 -6.09
CA ALA A 54 -2.59 0.58 -6.03
C ALA A 54 -2.02 0.17 -4.67
N PHE A 55 -2.65 0.61 -3.57
CA PHE A 55 -2.22 0.23 -2.23
C PHE A 55 -2.49 -1.24 -1.92
N TYR A 56 -3.59 -1.81 -2.43
CA TYR A 56 -3.88 -3.24 -2.29
C TYR A 56 -2.78 -4.11 -2.92
N LEU A 57 -2.34 -3.77 -4.14
CA LEU A 57 -1.19 -4.42 -4.79
C LEU A 57 0.09 -4.28 -3.98
N LEU A 58 0.33 -3.09 -3.42
CA LEU A 58 1.49 -2.82 -2.57
C LEU A 58 1.51 -3.71 -1.33
N PHE A 59 0.36 -3.90 -0.67
CA PHE A 59 0.22 -4.79 0.47
C PHE A 59 0.47 -6.26 0.11
N ILE A 60 -0.04 -6.73 -1.04
CA ILE A 60 0.23 -8.09 -1.53
C ILE A 60 1.73 -8.33 -1.69
N ILE A 61 2.46 -7.39 -2.31
CA ILE A 61 3.91 -7.51 -2.52
C ILE A 61 4.65 -7.59 -1.18
N ILE A 62 4.27 -6.75 -0.21
CA ILE A 62 4.87 -6.75 1.13
C ILE A 62 4.61 -8.08 1.83
N ASP A 63 3.39 -8.61 1.74
CA ASP A 63 3.01 -9.87 2.37
C ASP A 63 3.79 -11.05 1.78
N ILE A 64 3.88 -11.15 0.45
CA ILE A 64 4.68 -12.18 -0.25
C ILE A 64 6.15 -12.15 0.18
N ARG A 65 6.75 -10.96 0.26
CA ARG A 65 8.12 -10.77 0.74
C ARG A 65 8.31 -11.29 2.17
N GLN A 66 7.36 -11.00 3.07
CA GLN A 66 7.42 -11.48 4.45
C GLN A 66 7.27 -13.00 4.55
N GLN A 67 6.36 -13.59 3.78
CA GLN A 67 6.20 -15.04 3.72
C GLN A 67 7.47 -15.75 3.22
N LEU A 68 8.14 -15.21 2.19
CA LEU A 68 9.40 -15.74 1.65
C LEU A 68 10.54 -15.67 2.67
N VAL A 69 10.68 -14.56 3.39
CA VAL A 69 11.70 -14.42 4.44
C VAL A 69 11.45 -15.42 5.58
N ASN A 70 10.20 -15.62 5.99
CA ASN A 70 9.84 -16.59 7.01
C ASN A 70 10.06 -18.04 6.58
N LEU A 71 9.82 -18.36 5.30
CA LEU A 71 10.13 -19.67 4.71
C LEU A 71 11.65 -19.93 4.68
N ASN A 72 12.44 -18.94 4.25
CA ASN A 72 13.89 -19.05 4.20
C ASN A 72 14.49 -19.27 5.61
N ALA A 73 14.00 -18.52 6.61
CA ALA A 73 14.42 -18.69 8.01
C ALA A 73 14.03 -20.05 8.61
N LYS A 74 12.92 -20.67 8.15
CA LYS A 74 12.52 -22.02 8.55
C LYS A 74 13.38 -23.10 7.92
N LEU A 75 13.77 -22.93 6.65
CA LEU A 75 14.67 -23.86 5.94
C LEU A 75 16.06 -23.90 6.59
N ASP A 76 16.64 -22.73 6.85
CA ASP A 76 17.96 -22.60 7.49
C ASP A 76 18.01 -23.27 8.87
N LYS A 77 16.94 -23.13 9.67
CA LYS A 77 16.80 -23.83 10.96
C LYS A 77 16.65 -25.34 10.85
N LYS A 78 16.13 -25.84 9.73
CA LYS A 78 15.92 -27.28 9.52
C LYS A 78 17.23 -27.94 9.09
N GLU A 79 17.99 -27.29 8.22
CA GLU A 79 19.30 -27.73 7.75
C GLU A 79 20.34 -27.76 8.90
N ASN A 80 20.32 -26.77 9.78
CA ASN A 80 21.21 -26.73 10.95
C ASN A 80 20.88 -27.81 12.02
N LYS A 81 19.70 -28.44 11.96
CA LYS A 81 19.33 -29.56 12.84
C LYS A 81 19.66 -30.94 12.25
N GLU A 82 19.82 -31.05 10.94
CA GLU A 82 20.22 -32.31 10.29
C GLU A 82 21.75 -32.48 10.30
N ASN A 83 22.50 -31.39 10.49
CA ASN A 83 23.97 -31.38 10.53
C ASN A 83 24.56 -31.50 11.96
N LEU A 84 23.74 -31.83 12.97
CA LEU A 84 24.08 -31.94 14.40
C LEU A 84 23.69 -33.31 14.94
#